data_AF-A0A1F6ZEB8-F1
#
_entry.id   AF-A0A1F6ZEB8-F1
#
_cell.length_a   1.000
_cell.length_b   1.000
_cell.length_c   1.000
_cell.angle_alpha   90.00
_cell.angle_beta   90.00
_cell.angle_gamma   90.00
#
_symmetry.space_group_name_H-M   'P 1'
#
loop_
_entity.id
_entity.type
_entity.pdbx_description
1 polymer ?
#
loop_
_entity_poly.entity_id
_entity_poly.type
_entity_poly.pdbx_seq_one_letter_code
_entity_poly.pdbx_strand_id
1 'polypeptide(L)'
;MRIKIGKQKIFFEEILRYRKTNLKELAKALKINYSPLKRYNRGELTIPLEVFKKLIKLSPRKEYWMSKINNLEDNWGSVKGGNISVKTGDMSKRMEHARKFRKIKKVKIKMDKFFCEFYGLLLGDGCISKFKAGKHEKYGIFISGNKRLDSAYLREMKKRIEGNYGIYVYYYESKKVNVCTLTIRNKGLCLELNKNLGFPIGIKYDSIKIPDKILKLKWDDKKFLLRGLLDSDGSIYAKKNEEYRYPIINIRSKNKKFLEEIYSLLKEQNYPAYFSDWNVSIRGIKNINRWFEDIGSSNSRNTLKYQYFLKHKNLPPKVTQGPVL
;
A
#
# COMPACT_ATOMS: atom_id res chain seq x y z
N MET A 1 33.41 -14.20 21.52
CA MET A 1 34.18 -14.62 20.34
C MET A 1 33.44 -15.71 19.56
N ARG A 2 33.61 -15.76 18.23
CA ARG A 2 33.01 -16.75 17.32
C ARG A 2 34.09 -17.61 16.69
N ILE A 3 33.78 -18.88 16.43
CA ILE A 3 34.67 -19.86 15.82
C ILE A 3 34.15 -20.21 14.44
N LYS A 4 35.04 -20.15 13.45
CA LYS A 4 34.83 -20.72 12.12
C LYS A 4 35.78 -21.89 11.91
N ILE A 5 35.21 -23.06 11.61
CA ILE A 5 35.96 -24.28 11.28
C ILE A 5 35.95 -24.41 9.76
N GLY A 6 37.09 -24.65 9.13
CA GLY A 6 37.15 -24.76 7.65
C GLY A 6 36.21 -25.82 7.07
N LYS A 7 35.97 -26.91 7.81
CA LYS A 7 35.10 -28.05 7.43
C LYS A 7 34.07 -28.36 8.52
N GLN A 8 33.18 -27.41 8.84
CA GLN A 8 32.18 -27.55 9.93
C GLN A 8 31.35 -28.83 9.82
N LYS A 9 30.83 -29.18 8.64
CA LYS A 9 30.01 -30.38 8.46
C LYS A 9 30.74 -31.66 8.87
N ILE A 10 32.00 -31.81 8.45
CA ILE A 10 32.84 -32.96 8.77
C ILE A 10 33.13 -33.02 10.28
N PHE A 11 33.36 -31.87 10.92
CA PHE A 11 33.51 -31.80 12.38
C PHE A 11 32.29 -32.35 13.13
N PHE A 12 31.09 -31.97 12.70
CA PHE A 12 29.85 -32.48 13.29
C PHE A 12 29.61 -33.96 12.96
N GLU A 13 29.84 -34.40 11.73
CA GLU A 13 29.71 -35.81 11.32
C GLU A 13 30.62 -36.73 12.14
N GLU A 14 31.86 -36.30 12.42
CA GLU A 14 32.80 -37.02 13.28
C GLU A 14 32.26 -37.19 14.71
N ILE A 15 31.79 -36.10 15.34
CA ILE A 15 31.21 -36.16 16.69
C ILE A 15 29.99 -37.09 16.73
N LEU A 16 29.09 -36.95 15.75
CA LEU A 16 27.87 -37.76 15.68
C LEU A 16 28.19 -39.25 15.51
N ARG A 17 29.14 -39.58 14.64
CA ARG A 17 29.59 -40.96 14.42
C ARG A 17 30.27 -41.55 15.66
N TYR A 18 31.19 -40.81 16.28
CA TYR A 18 31.92 -41.27 17.47
C TYR A 18 30.97 -41.50 18.67
N ARG A 19 29.99 -40.62 18.84
CA ARG A 19 29.03 -40.69 19.95
C ARG A 19 27.81 -41.57 19.67
N LYS A 20 27.69 -42.14 18.46
CA LYS A 20 26.53 -42.92 17.99
C LYS A 20 25.19 -42.21 18.27
N THR A 21 25.13 -40.91 17.96
CA THR A 21 23.99 -40.04 18.26
C THR A 21 23.57 -39.23 17.02
N ASN A 22 22.38 -38.66 17.03
CA ASN A 22 21.93 -37.72 15.99
C ASN A 22 21.99 -36.25 16.46
N LEU A 23 21.80 -35.32 15.53
CA LEU A 23 21.95 -33.88 15.81
C LEU A 23 20.89 -33.33 16.80
N LYS A 24 19.70 -33.95 16.89
CA LYS A 24 18.66 -33.54 17.86
C LYS A 24 19.05 -33.95 19.27
N GLU A 25 19.51 -35.18 19.45
CA GLU A 25 20.04 -35.70 20.72
C GLU A 25 21.26 -34.91 21.17
N LEU A 26 22.20 -34.63 20.26
CA LEU A 26 23.36 -33.79 20.56
C LEU A 26 22.92 -32.40 21.03
N ALA A 27 21.91 -31.78 20.40
CA ALA A 27 21.37 -30.49 20.83
C ALA A 27 20.81 -30.55 22.26
N LYS A 28 20.05 -31.61 22.58
CA LYS A 28 19.49 -31.84 23.92
C LYS A 28 20.61 -32.02 24.96
N ALA A 29 21.62 -32.84 24.65
CA ALA A 29 22.77 -33.09 25.53
C ALA A 29 23.57 -31.82 25.83
N LEU A 30 23.74 -30.94 24.84
CA LEU A 30 24.47 -29.67 25.00
C LEU A 30 23.65 -28.54 25.64
N LYS A 31 22.35 -28.76 25.84
CA LYS A 31 21.35 -27.74 26.22
C LYS A 31 21.36 -26.56 25.25
N ILE A 32 21.35 -26.85 23.93
CA ILE A 32 21.33 -25.85 22.85
C ILE A 32 20.11 -26.09 21.98
N ASN A 33 19.48 -25.01 21.50
CA ASN A 33 18.40 -25.11 20.53
C ASN A 33 18.85 -25.84 19.24
N TYR A 34 18.05 -26.80 18.79
CA TYR A 34 18.36 -27.61 17.60
C TYR A 34 18.53 -26.76 16.34
N SER A 35 17.72 -25.71 16.16
CA SER A 35 17.77 -24.85 14.97
C SER A 35 19.13 -24.17 14.78
N PRO A 36 19.70 -23.44 15.76
CA PRO A 36 21.08 -22.95 15.69
C PRO A 36 22.12 -24.05 15.43
N LEU A 37 22.05 -25.18 16.14
CA LEU A 37 23.02 -26.27 15.98
C LEU A 37 23.02 -26.86 14.55
N LYS A 38 21.82 -27.01 13.96
CA LYS A 38 21.64 -27.43 12.57
C LYS A 38 22.31 -26.48 11.58
N ARG A 39 22.21 -25.17 11.83
CA ARG A 39 22.86 -24.14 11.00
C ARG A 39 24.38 -24.11 11.18
N TYR A 40 24.87 -24.37 12.39
CA TYR A 40 26.31 -24.57 12.64
C TYR A 40 26.87 -25.78 11.88
N ASN A 41 26.17 -26.91 11.92
CA ASN A 41 26.55 -28.14 11.19
C ASN A 41 26.67 -27.88 9.68
N ARG A 42 25.71 -27.16 9.09
CA ARG A 42 25.72 -26.82 7.67
C ARG A 42 26.74 -25.75 7.26
N GLY A 43 27.40 -25.14 8.23
CA GLY A 43 28.30 -24.00 8.00
C GLY A 43 27.62 -22.71 7.57
N GLU A 44 26.30 -22.61 7.79
CA GLU A 44 25.54 -21.37 7.55
C GLU A 44 25.84 -20.29 8.60
N LEU A 45 26.33 -20.71 9.78
CA LEU A 45 26.65 -19.82 10.91
C LEU A 45 27.99 -20.20 11.56
N THR A 46 28.69 -19.18 12.07
CA THR A 46 29.84 -19.34 12.97
C THR A 46 29.39 -19.78 14.36
N ILE A 47 30.20 -20.60 15.03
CA ILE A 47 29.87 -21.22 16.32
C ILE A 47 30.29 -20.28 17.47
N PRO A 48 29.43 -19.95 18.45
CA PRO A 48 29.88 -19.26 19.66
C PRO A 48 31.00 -20.03 20.37
N LEU A 49 32.02 -19.33 20.89
CA LEU A 49 33.17 -19.97 21.56
C LEU A 49 32.73 -20.97 22.64
N GLU A 50 31.73 -20.61 23.46
CA GLU A 50 31.23 -21.49 24.53
C GLU A 50 30.54 -22.75 24.00
N VAL A 51 29.88 -22.65 22.84
CA VAL A 51 29.29 -23.83 22.18
C VAL A 51 30.40 -24.70 21.58
N PHE A 52 31.42 -24.08 20.98
CA PHE A 52 32.56 -24.80 20.43
C PHE A 52 33.35 -25.54 21.51
N LYS A 53 33.61 -24.91 22.67
CA LYS A 53 34.25 -25.55 23.84
C LYS A 53 33.49 -26.79 24.32
N LYS A 54 32.16 -26.80 24.24
CA LYS A 54 31.35 -27.98 24.57
C LYS A 54 31.46 -29.06 23.49
N LEU A 55 31.40 -28.68 22.21
CA LEU A 55 31.48 -29.61 21.08
C LEU A 55 32.85 -30.30 20.98
N ILE A 56 33.94 -29.54 21.17
CA ILE A 56 35.30 -30.06 21.01
C ILE A 56 35.66 -31.12 22.07
N LYS A 57 35.07 -31.05 23.27
CA LYS A 57 35.19 -32.08 24.31
C LYS A 57 34.58 -33.43 23.91
N LEU A 58 33.71 -33.45 22.90
CA LEU A 58 33.06 -34.65 22.39
C LEU A 58 33.77 -35.23 21.15
N SER A 59 34.76 -34.53 20.59
CA SER A 59 35.48 -34.98 19.41
C SER A 59 36.65 -35.89 19.81
N PRO A 60 36.86 -37.03 19.11
CA PRO A 60 38.02 -37.89 19.31
C PRO A 60 39.33 -37.30 18.75
N ARG A 61 39.28 -36.22 17.96
CA ARG A 61 40.44 -35.58 17.31
C ARG A 61 40.55 -34.12 17.71
N LYS A 62 40.54 -33.86 19.02
CA LYS A 62 40.53 -32.50 19.59
C LYS A 62 41.67 -31.63 19.06
N GLU A 63 42.89 -32.12 19.07
CA GLU A 63 44.10 -31.39 18.68
C GLU A 63 44.04 -30.98 17.20
N TYR A 64 43.59 -31.91 16.35
CA TYR A 64 43.38 -31.65 14.93
C TYR A 64 42.39 -30.49 14.71
N TRP A 65 41.22 -30.54 15.34
CA TRP A 65 40.21 -29.49 15.14
C TRP A 65 40.60 -28.16 15.75
N MET A 66 41.31 -28.15 16.87
CA MET A 66 41.89 -26.93 17.45
C MET A 66 42.89 -26.26 16.49
N SER A 67 43.65 -27.03 15.71
CA SER A 67 44.54 -26.46 14.67
C SER A 67 43.83 -25.86 13.46
N LYS A 68 42.51 -26.10 13.31
CA LYS A 68 41.70 -25.69 12.14
C LYS A 68 40.67 -24.60 12.45
N ILE A 69 40.74 -23.99 13.63
CA ILE A 69 39.84 -22.89 14.00
C ILE A 69 40.38 -21.54 13.55
N ASN A 70 39.48 -20.69 13.08
CA ASN A 70 39.71 -19.26 12.96
C ASN A 70 38.84 -18.55 14.00
N ASN A 71 39.49 -17.78 14.88
CA ASN A 71 38.82 -16.93 15.84
C ASN A 71 38.31 -15.67 15.14
N LEU A 72 37.03 -15.37 15.34
CA LEU A 72 36.36 -14.20 14.78
C LEU A 72 35.76 -13.39 15.93
N GLU A 73 35.74 -12.07 15.78
CA GLU A 73 35.05 -11.19 16.72
C GLU A 73 33.54 -11.49 16.77
N ASP A 74 32.89 -11.15 17.89
CA ASP A 74 31.45 -11.42 18.06
C ASP A 74 30.56 -10.68 17.06
N ASN A 75 31.01 -9.52 16.60
CA ASN A 75 30.35 -8.69 15.61
C ASN A 75 30.68 -9.09 14.16
N TRP A 76 31.50 -10.13 13.90
CA TRP A 76 32.00 -10.44 12.55
C TRP A 76 30.88 -10.59 11.51
N GLY A 77 29.78 -11.24 11.89
CA GLY A 77 28.61 -11.39 11.01
C GLY A 77 27.98 -10.04 10.66
N SER A 78 27.88 -9.14 11.64
CA SER A 78 27.37 -7.77 11.44
C SER A 78 28.32 -6.94 10.57
N VAL A 79 29.62 -7.02 10.80
CA VAL A 79 30.66 -6.33 10.00
C VAL A 79 30.63 -6.81 8.55
N LYS A 80 30.64 -8.13 8.33
CA LYS A 80 30.56 -8.72 6.99
C LYS A 80 29.24 -8.35 6.29
N GLY A 81 28.12 -8.43 6.99
CA GLY A 81 26.82 -8.03 6.47
C GLY A 81 26.76 -6.54 6.09
N GLY A 82 27.34 -5.67 6.92
CA GLY A 82 27.50 -4.25 6.64
C GLY A 82 28.31 -4.01 5.37
N ASN A 83 29.49 -4.63 5.27
CA ASN A 83 30.38 -4.50 4.11
C ASN A 83 29.73 -5.00 2.81
N ILE A 84 28.99 -6.11 2.86
CA ILE A 84 28.23 -6.59 1.69
C ILE A 84 27.16 -5.57 1.30
N SER A 85 26.40 -5.04 2.26
CA SER A 85 25.33 -4.07 2.02
C SER A 85 25.84 -2.74 1.45
N VAL A 86 27.06 -2.33 1.84
CA VAL A 86 27.77 -1.19 1.25
C VAL A 86 28.20 -1.52 -0.19
N LYS A 87 28.84 -2.67 -0.43
CA LYS A 87 29.31 -3.09 -1.76
C LYS A 87 28.18 -3.26 -2.78
N THR A 88 27.02 -3.76 -2.37
CA THR A 88 25.87 -3.94 -3.27
C THR A 88 25.11 -2.64 -3.55
N GLY A 89 25.46 -1.54 -2.87
CA GLY A 89 24.74 -0.26 -2.95
C GLY A 89 23.33 -0.28 -2.34
N ASP A 90 22.91 -1.41 -1.74
CA ASP A 90 21.59 -1.56 -1.12
C ASP A 90 21.46 -0.61 0.08
N MET A 91 22.52 -0.44 0.87
CA MET A 91 22.51 0.53 1.98
C MET A 91 22.36 1.97 1.50
N SER A 92 23.06 2.37 0.43
CA SER A 92 22.94 3.72 -0.14
C SER A 92 21.52 3.98 -0.66
N LYS A 93 20.95 3.03 -1.41
CA LYS A 93 19.55 3.10 -1.89
C LYS A 93 18.54 3.16 -0.74
N ARG A 94 18.73 2.35 0.31
CA ARG A 94 17.89 2.38 1.52
C ARG A 94 18.00 3.70 2.28
N MET A 95 19.21 4.25 2.40
CA MET A 95 19.45 5.53 3.05
C MET A 95 18.88 6.69 2.23
N GLU A 96 19.03 6.69 0.92
CA GLU A 96 18.43 7.69 0.02
C GLU A 96 16.90 7.63 0.12
N HIS A 97 16.32 6.44 0.05
CA HIS A 97 14.89 6.21 0.24
C HIS A 97 14.44 6.72 1.63
N ALA A 98 15.15 6.39 2.71
CA ALA A 98 14.84 6.89 4.05
C ALA A 98 14.97 8.42 4.17
N ARG A 99 15.96 9.02 3.50
CA ARG A 99 16.16 10.49 3.45
C ARG A 99 15.01 11.19 2.73
N LYS A 100 14.44 10.61 1.66
CA LYS A 100 13.25 11.13 0.97
C LYS A 100 12.04 11.31 1.91
N PHE A 101 11.95 10.54 2.99
CA PHE A 101 10.88 10.68 4.00
C PHE A 101 11.22 11.61 5.18
N ARG A 102 12.49 12.02 5.36
CA ARG A 102 12.91 12.77 6.56
C ARG A 102 12.70 14.28 6.45
N LYS A 103 12.81 14.88 5.26
CA LYS A 103 12.52 16.31 5.10
C LYS A 103 11.00 16.50 5.03
N ILE A 104 10.43 17.05 6.11
CA ILE A 104 9.02 17.46 6.12
C ILE A 104 8.89 18.61 5.12
N LYS A 105 8.50 18.29 3.88
CA LYS A 105 8.16 19.31 2.90
C LYS A 105 6.82 19.90 3.29
N LYS A 106 6.79 21.21 3.57
CA LYS A 106 5.52 21.95 3.68
C LYS A 106 4.84 21.89 2.31
N VAL A 107 3.59 21.45 2.27
CA VAL A 107 2.81 21.35 1.04
C VAL A 107 1.75 22.43 1.09
N LYS A 108 1.74 23.34 0.11
CA LYS A 108 0.66 24.30 -0.10
C LYS A 108 -0.32 23.69 -1.09
N ILE A 109 -1.55 23.46 -0.67
CA ILE A 109 -2.60 22.95 -1.56
C ILE A 109 -3.09 24.09 -2.46
N LYS A 110 -3.09 23.86 -3.77
CA LYS A 110 -3.76 24.70 -4.75
C LYS A 110 -5.15 24.14 -5.02
N MET A 111 -6.19 24.98 -4.91
CA MET A 111 -7.58 24.58 -5.19
C MET A 111 -7.82 24.56 -6.71
N ASP A 112 -7.25 23.58 -7.39
CA ASP A 112 -7.43 23.38 -8.83
C ASP A 112 -8.17 22.07 -9.14
N LYS A 113 -8.45 21.85 -10.42
CA LYS A 113 -9.12 20.65 -10.96
C LYS A 113 -8.50 19.35 -10.45
N PHE A 114 -7.17 19.28 -10.40
CA PHE A 114 -6.46 18.10 -9.92
C PHE A 114 -6.69 17.89 -8.42
N PHE A 115 -6.60 18.95 -7.61
CA PHE A 115 -6.87 18.84 -6.18
C PHE A 115 -8.31 18.42 -5.90
N CYS A 116 -9.29 18.98 -6.62
CA CYS A 116 -10.70 18.58 -6.47
C CYS A 116 -10.88 17.08 -6.76
N GLU A 117 -10.32 16.58 -7.85
CA GLU A 117 -10.33 15.15 -8.18
C GLU A 117 -9.65 14.28 -7.13
N PHE A 118 -8.45 14.69 -6.69
CA PHE A 118 -7.72 14.00 -5.62
C PHE A 118 -8.52 13.98 -4.31
N TYR A 119 -9.18 15.08 -3.96
CA TYR A 119 -10.00 15.16 -2.75
C TYR A 119 -11.26 14.29 -2.86
N GLY A 120 -11.89 14.22 -4.04
CA GLY A 120 -12.98 13.28 -4.33
C GLY A 120 -12.55 11.82 -4.13
N LEU A 121 -11.38 11.45 -4.65
CA LEU A 121 -10.77 10.13 -4.43
C LEU A 121 -10.52 9.86 -2.94
N LEU A 122 -10.06 10.87 -2.18
CA LEU A 122 -9.85 10.73 -0.75
C LEU A 122 -11.15 10.51 0.04
N LEU A 123 -12.21 11.22 -0.34
CA LEU A 123 -13.52 11.06 0.29
C LEU A 123 -14.03 9.64 0.12
N GLY A 124 -13.86 9.04 -1.05
CA GLY A 124 -14.30 7.66 -1.32
C GLY A 124 -13.39 6.57 -0.76
N ASP A 125 -12.19 6.40 -1.33
CA ASP A 125 -11.27 5.30 -0.98
C ASP A 125 -10.11 5.72 -0.06
N GLY A 126 -10.00 7.01 0.25
CA GLY A 126 -8.94 7.55 1.08
C GLY A 126 -9.15 7.40 2.59
N CYS A 127 -8.04 7.36 3.31
CA CYS A 127 -7.95 7.45 4.77
C CYS A 127 -6.69 8.24 5.16
N ILE A 128 -6.80 9.12 6.14
CA ILE A 128 -5.65 9.73 6.83
C ILE A 128 -5.49 9.02 8.16
N SER A 129 -4.28 8.52 8.47
CA SER A 129 -3.99 7.87 9.74
C SER A 129 -2.82 8.54 10.45
N LYS A 130 -2.93 8.57 11.79
CA LYS A 130 -1.88 8.96 12.72
C LYS A 130 -1.60 7.78 13.64
N PHE A 131 -0.35 7.34 13.74
CA PHE A 131 0.02 6.19 14.59
C PHE A 131 1.42 6.37 15.21
N LYS A 132 1.63 5.77 16.38
CA LYS A 132 2.94 5.78 17.05
C LYS A 132 3.82 4.66 16.51
N ALA A 133 5.10 4.96 16.28
CA ALA A 133 6.12 3.99 15.94
C ALA A 133 7.36 4.26 16.82
N GLY A 134 7.42 3.57 17.96
CA GLY A 134 8.37 3.91 19.03
C GLY A 134 8.04 5.27 19.62
N LYS A 135 9.06 6.14 19.74
CA LYS A 135 8.92 7.51 20.27
C LYS A 135 8.39 8.53 19.25
N HIS A 136 8.13 8.12 18.00
CA HIS A 136 7.76 9.03 16.92
C HIS A 136 6.31 8.83 16.47
N GLU A 137 5.64 9.93 16.17
CA GLU A 137 4.35 9.92 15.48
C GLU A 137 4.55 9.86 13.96
N LYS A 138 3.80 8.97 13.31
CA LYS A 138 3.75 8.85 11.86
C LYS A 138 2.39 9.27 11.35
N TYR A 139 2.42 9.92 10.20
CA TYR A 139 1.25 10.37 9.47
C TYR A 139 1.29 9.71 8.08
N GLY A 140 0.14 9.22 7.63
CA GLY A 140 0.01 8.59 6.34
C GLY A 140 -1.36 8.87 5.73
N ILE A 141 -1.36 9.06 4.41
CA ILE A 141 -2.58 9.01 3.59
C ILE A 141 -2.52 7.68 2.84
N PHE A 142 -3.61 6.94 2.87
CA PHE A 142 -3.76 5.65 2.23
C PHE A 142 -4.96 5.70 1.30
N ILE A 143 -4.77 5.32 0.03
CA ILE A 143 -5.85 5.14 -0.93
C ILE A 143 -5.72 3.73 -1.47
N SER A 144 -6.76 2.90 -1.30
CA SER A 144 -6.73 1.51 -1.76
C SER A 144 -7.74 1.31 -2.88
N GLY A 145 -7.45 0.38 -3.79
CA GLY A 145 -8.35 0.03 -4.88
C GLY A 145 -8.15 -1.41 -5.35
N ASN A 146 -9.02 -1.84 -6.26
CA ASN A 146 -8.92 -3.14 -6.89
C ASN A 146 -7.73 -3.16 -7.86
N LYS A 147 -6.78 -4.09 -7.66
CA LYS A 147 -5.55 -4.14 -8.48
C LYS A 147 -5.84 -4.32 -9.98
N ARG A 148 -6.89 -5.05 -10.35
CA ARG A 148 -7.24 -5.24 -11.76
C ARG A 148 -7.87 -3.98 -12.36
N LEU A 149 -8.80 -3.36 -11.64
CA LEU A 149 -9.64 -2.30 -12.21
C LEU A 149 -9.07 -0.88 -12.01
N ASP A 150 -8.37 -0.65 -10.90
CA ASP A 150 -8.00 0.70 -10.45
C ASP A 150 -6.49 0.96 -10.51
N SER A 151 -5.66 -0.04 -10.86
CA SER A 151 -4.19 0.10 -10.86
C SER A 151 -3.70 1.18 -11.82
N ALA A 152 -4.22 1.22 -13.04
CA ALA A 152 -3.85 2.24 -14.03
C ALA A 152 -4.19 3.66 -13.52
N TYR A 153 -5.40 3.84 -12.98
CA TYR A 153 -5.85 5.10 -12.41
C TYR A 153 -4.98 5.52 -11.21
N LEU A 154 -4.73 4.62 -10.25
CA LEU A 154 -3.90 4.94 -9.09
C LEU A 154 -2.43 5.21 -9.47
N ARG A 155 -1.88 4.55 -10.50
CA ARG A 155 -0.53 4.86 -11.02
C ARG A 155 -0.47 6.25 -11.66
N GLU A 156 -1.53 6.67 -12.34
CA GLU A 156 -1.60 8.03 -12.89
C GLU A 156 -1.76 9.07 -11.78
N MET A 157 -2.63 8.81 -10.80
CA MET A 157 -2.78 9.66 -9.62
C MET A 157 -1.46 9.79 -8.85
N LYS A 158 -0.68 8.71 -8.73
CA LYS A 158 0.68 8.76 -8.18
C LYS A 158 1.52 9.82 -8.88
N LYS A 159 1.64 9.77 -10.22
CA LYS A 159 2.45 10.73 -10.99
C LYS A 159 1.96 12.16 -10.79
N ARG A 160 0.64 12.39 -10.85
CA ARG A 160 0.06 13.72 -10.67
C ARG A 160 0.27 14.27 -9.26
N ILE A 161 0.13 13.45 -8.21
CA ILE A 161 0.42 13.84 -6.82
C ILE A 161 1.91 14.17 -6.66
N GLU A 162 2.80 13.34 -7.21
CA GLU A 162 4.25 13.59 -7.16
C GLU A 162 4.61 14.89 -7.91
N GLY A 163 4.04 15.13 -9.08
CA GLY A 163 4.28 16.34 -9.87
C GLY A 163 3.75 17.62 -9.21
N ASN A 164 2.53 17.60 -8.68
CA ASN A 164 1.88 18.80 -8.12
C ASN A 164 2.43 19.19 -6.74
N TYR A 165 2.81 18.23 -5.90
CA TYR A 165 3.29 18.53 -4.54
C TYR A 165 4.80 18.34 -4.39
N GLY A 166 5.47 17.71 -5.36
CA GLY A 166 6.88 17.32 -5.26
C GLY A 166 7.16 16.52 -4.00
N ILE A 167 6.25 15.59 -3.67
CA ILE A 167 6.36 14.62 -2.57
C ILE A 167 6.48 13.23 -3.18
N TYR A 168 7.14 12.30 -2.49
CA TYR A 168 7.18 10.92 -2.92
C TYR A 168 5.89 10.17 -2.54
N VAL A 169 5.37 9.38 -3.47
CA VAL A 169 4.19 8.53 -3.25
C VAL A 169 4.59 7.08 -3.43
N TYR A 170 4.37 6.24 -2.43
CA TYR A 170 4.63 4.81 -2.53
C TYR A 170 3.42 4.11 -3.14
N TYR A 171 3.63 3.31 -4.19
CA TYR A 171 2.61 2.46 -4.79
C TYR A 171 2.93 0.99 -4.52
N TYR A 172 1.93 0.26 -4.05
CA TYR A 172 2.05 -1.15 -3.72
C TYR A 172 0.94 -1.96 -4.37
N GLU A 173 1.31 -3.09 -4.97
CA GLU A 173 0.36 -4.11 -5.40
C GLU A 173 0.58 -5.39 -4.60
N SER A 174 -0.50 -5.92 -4.04
CA SER A 174 -0.42 -7.19 -3.34
C SER A 174 -0.25 -8.35 -4.32
N LYS A 175 0.71 -9.24 -4.02
CA LYS A 175 0.90 -10.50 -4.73
C LYS A 175 -0.15 -11.55 -4.36
N LYS A 176 -0.73 -11.46 -3.15
CA LYS A 176 -1.65 -12.47 -2.60
C LYS A 176 -3.11 -12.14 -2.80
N VAL A 177 -3.46 -10.85 -2.81
CA VAL A 177 -4.84 -10.37 -2.93
C VAL A 177 -4.97 -9.36 -4.06
N ASN A 178 -6.18 -9.18 -4.57
CA ASN A 178 -6.45 -8.28 -5.70
C ASN A 178 -6.57 -6.80 -5.26
N VAL A 179 -5.58 -6.31 -4.51
CA VAL A 179 -5.56 -4.97 -3.93
C VAL A 179 -4.29 -4.22 -4.36
N CYS A 180 -4.45 -2.94 -4.66
CA CYS A 180 -3.35 -2.00 -4.83
C CYS A 180 -3.58 -0.78 -3.92
N THR A 181 -2.51 -0.12 -3.51
CA THR A 181 -2.56 0.96 -2.52
C THR A 181 -1.55 2.05 -2.86
N LEU A 182 -1.98 3.31 -2.82
CA LEU A 182 -1.11 4.47 -2.70
C LEU A 182 -0.90 4.82 -1.24
N THR A 183 0.35 5.07 -0.86
CA THR A 183 0.75 5.51 0.48
C THR A 183 1.55 6.79 0.39
N ILE A 184 1.03 7.86 0.97
CA ILE A 184 1.68 9.16 1.04
C ILE A 184 2.11 9.41 2.49
N ARG A 185 3.41 9.49 2.74
CA ARG A 185 3.97 9.74 4.07
C ARG A 185 4.53 11.15 4.15
N ASN A 186 3.63 12.13 4.14
CA ASN A 186 3.99 13.54 4.28
C ASN A 186 3.12 14.18 5.38
N LYS A 187 3.75 14.49 6.52
CA LYS A 187 3.06 15.13 7.67
C LYS A 187 2.45 16.49 7.29
N GLY A 188 3.12 17.27 6.45
CA GLY A 188 2.65 18.58 5.99
C GLY A 188 1.30 18.47 5.27
N LEU A 189 1.21 17.61 4.26
CA LEU A 189 -0.03 17.37 3.52
C LEU A 189 -1.14 16.78 4.40
N CYS A 190 -0.83 15.81 5.28
CA CYS A 190 -1.81 15.28 6.22
C CYS A 190 -2.41 16.37 7.12
N LEU A 191 -1.56 17.24 7.67
CA LEU A 191 -2.00 18.33 8.53
C LEU A 191 -2.72 19.43 7.75
N GLU A 192 -2.33 19.70 6.50
CA GLU A 192 -3.02 20.64 5.62
C GLU A 192 -4.45 20.15 5.33
N LEU A 193 -4.61 18.89 4.93
CA LEU A 193 -5.92 18.28 4.70
C LEU A 193 -6.78 18.27 5.97
N ASN A 194 -6.20 17.94 7.13
CA ASN A 194 -6.94 17.85 8.37
C ASN A 194 -7.27 19.22 8.97
N LYS A 195 -6.28 20.08 9.20
CA LYS A 195 -6.47 21.36 9.90
C LYS A 195 -7.13 22.41 9.02
N ASN A 196 -6.76 22.48 7.74
CA ASN A 196 -7.22 23.57 6.87
C ASN A 196 -8.43 23.21 6.01
N LEU A 197 -8.74 21.92 5.88
CA LEU A 197 -9.90 21.41 5.11
C LEU A 197 -10.81 20.49 5.92
N GLY A 198 -10.47 20.17 7.16
CA GLY A 198 -11.34 19.39 8.04
C GLY A 198 -11.42 17.90 7.69
N PHE A 199 -10.51 17.35 6.88
CA PHE A 199 -10.53 15.92 6.58
C PHE A 199 -10.18 15.11 7.85
N PRO A 200 -10.99 14.13 8.27
CA PRO A 200 -10.79 13.43 9.55
C PRO A 200 -9.53 12.55 9.55
N ILE A 201 -8.87 12.46 10.70
CA ILE A 201 -7.81 11.48 10.95
C ILE A 201 -8.45 10.27 11.64
N GLY A 202 -8.29 9.08 11.05
CA GLY A 202 -8.85 7.83 11.56
C GLY A 202 -10.16 7.46 10.89
N ILE A 203 -11.16 7.08 11.69
CA ILE A 203 -12.47 6.64 11.20
C ILE A 203 -13.23 7.84 10.62
N LYS A 204 -13.76 7.66 9.40
CA LYS A 204 -14.32 8.75 8.59
C LYS A 204 -15.85 8.76 8.50
N TYR A 205 -16.53 7.71 8.97
CA TYR A 205 -17.94 7.46 8.64
C TYR A 205 -18.86 8.65 8.92
N ASP A 206 -18.75 9.28 10.09
CA ASP A 206 -19.71 10.33 10.48
C ASP A 206 -19.16 11.76 10.31
N SER A 207 -17.90 11.89 9.88
CA SER A 207 -17.15 13.16 9.92
C SER A 207 -16.68 13.67 8.56
N ILE A 208 -16.89 12.92 7.47
CA ILE A 208 -16.61 13.42 6.13
C ILE A 208 -17.59 14.53 5.73
N LYS A 209 -17.05 15.56 5.10
CA LYS A 209 -17.77 16.69 4.51
C LYS A 209 -16.98 17.27 3.35
N ILE A 210 -17.65 17.95 2.43
CA ILE A 210 -16.98 18.74 1.39
C ILE A 210 -16.55 20.07 2.02
N PRO A 211 -15.26 20.46 1.96
CA PRO A 211 -14.81 21.74 2.51
C PRO A 211 -15.47 22.92 1.79
N ASP A 212 -15.86 23.96 2.55
CA ASP A 212 -16.40 25.21 1.99
C ASP A 212 -15.50 25.83 0.92
N LYS A 213 -14.18 25.67 1.08
CA LYS A 213 -13.19 26.13 0.09
C LYS A 213 -13.39 25.50 -1.29
N ILE A 214 -13.86 24.24 -1.34
CA ILE A 214 -14.20 23.55 -2.60
C ILE A 214 -15.61 23.93 -3.05
N LEU A 215 -16.58 24.03 -2.13
CA LEU A 215 -17.96 24.41 -2.45
C LEU A 215 -18.06 25.81 -3.09
N LYS A 216 -17.18 26.74 -2.68
CA LYS A 216 -17.09 28.10 -3.21
C LYS A 216 -16.40 28.21 -4.58
N LEU A 217 -15.86 27.12 -5.13
CA LEU A 217 -15.24 27.13 -6.46
C LEU A 217 -16.29 27.20 -7.57
N LYS A 218 -15.86 27.63 -8.76
CA LYS A 218 -16.68 27.57 -9.97
C LYS A 218 -16.97 26.11 -10.33
N TRP A 219 -18.10 25.88 -11.03
CA TRP A 219 -18.49 24.53 -11.49
C TRP A 219 -17.35 23.80 -12.20
N ASP A 220 -16.63 24.50 -13.07
CA ASP A 220 -15.51 23.97 -13.84
C ASP A 220 -14.38 23.36 -13.02
N ASP A 221 -14.26 23.72 -11.75
CA ASP A 221 -13.29 23.13 -10.83
C ASP A 221 -13.97 22.13 -9.88
N LYS A 222 -15.12 22.50 -9.26
CA LYS A 222 -15.79 21.63 -8.27
C LYS A 222 -16.31 20.33 -8.87
N LYS A 223 -16.65 20.29 -10.16
CA LYS A 223 -17.11 19.05 -10.83
C LYS A 223 -16.07 17.92 -10.83
N PHE A 224 -14.79 18.26 -10.75
CA PHE A 224 -13.72 17.26 -10.64
C PHE A 224 -13.76 16.51 -9.30
N LEU A 225 -14.32 17.09 -8.24
CA LEU A 225 -14.57 16.36 -6.99
C LEU A 225 -15.56 15.21 -7.22
N LEU A 226 -16.62 15.45 -7.99
CA LEU A 226 -17.61 14.42 -8.34
C LEU A 226 -17.00 13.34 -9.25
N ARG A 227 -16.09 13.72 -10.15
CA ARG A 227 -15.29 12.77 -10.93
C ARG A 227 -14.47 11.85 -10.03
N GLY A 228 -13.72 12.42 -9.09
CA GLY A 228 -12.92 11.67 -8.13
C GLY A 228 -13.75 10.70 -7.29
N LEU A 229 -14.94 11.13 -6.85
CA LEU A 229 -15.90 10.28 -6.14
C LEU A 229 -16.44 9.14 -6.99
N LEU A 230 -16.77 9.41 -8.25
CA LEU A 230 -17.22 8.36 -9.18
C LEU A 230 -16.15 7.29 -9.38
N ASP A 231 -14.88 7.71 -9.42
CA ASP A 231 -13.74 6.86 -9.68
C ASP A 231 -13.32 5.98 -8.51
N SER A 232 -13.74 6.34 -7.29
CA SER A 232 -13.58 5.54 -6.06
C SER A 232 -14.87 4.79 -5.69
N ASP A 233 -15.80 5.50 -5.05
CA ASP A 233 -17.01 4.96 -4.39
C ASP A 233 -18.24 4.96 -5.31
N GLY A 234 -18.11 5.56 -6.49
CA GLY A 234 -19.17 5.55 -7.48
C GLY A 234 -19.18 4.32 -8.37
N SER A 235 -20.32 4.12 -9.00
CA SER A 235 -20.56 2.99 -9.88
C SER A 235 -21.49 3.38 -11.03
N ILE A 236 -21.26 2.73 -12.16
CA ILE A 236 -22.15 2.75 -13.32
C ILE A 236 -22.72 1.34 -13.48
N TYR A 237 -24.04 1.22 -13.47
CA TYR A 237 -24.75 -0.04 -13.69
C TYR A 237 -26.08 0.21 -14.38
N ALA A 238 -26.76 -0.84 -14.82
CA ALA A 238 -28.13 -0.76 -15.30
C ALA A 238 -29.01 -1.75 -14.53
N LYS A 239 -30.31 -1.48 -14.49
CA LYS A 239 -31.26 -2.39 -13.87
C LYS A 239 -31.45 -3.65 -14.73
N LYS A 240 -31.50 -4.80 -14.08
CA LYS A 240 -31.66 -6.11 -14.74
C LYS A 240 -33.04 -6.28 -15.39
N ASN A 241 -34.10 -5.78 -14.75
CA ASN A 241 -35.48 -5.87 -15.24
C ASN A 241 -35.75 -4.99 -16.47
N GLU A 242 -34.82 -4.12 -16.83
CA GLU A 242 -34.89 -3.28 -18.02
C GLU A 242 -33.84 -3.74 -19.05
N GLU A 243 -33.53 -5.04 -19.08
CA GLU A 243 -32.54 -5.68 -19.95
C GLU A 243 -31.16 -4.99 -19.94
N TYR A 244 -30.80 -4.37 -18.81
CA TYR A 244 -29.59 -3.57 -18.67
C TYR A 244 -29.51 -2.36 -19.61
N ARG A 245 -30.64 -1.89 -20.16
CA ARG A 245 -30.71 -0.74 -21.08
C ARG A 245 -30.83 0.62 -20.39
N TYR A 246 -31.13 0.63 -19.08
CA TYR A 246 -31.34 1.86 -18.33
C TYR A 246 -30.17 2.14 -17.38
N PRO A 247 -29.20 2.97 -17.80
CA PRO A 247 -27.98 3.20 -17.05
C PRO A 247 -28.22 4.15 -15.87
N ILE A 248 -27.47 3.92 -14.80
CA ILE A 248 -27.52 4.65 -13.54
C ILE A 248 -26.08 4.90 -13.09
N ILE A 249 -25.76 6.17 -12.82
CA ILE A 249 -24.60 6.55 -12.01
C ILE A 249 -25.06 6.61 -10.57
N ASN A 250 -24.28 6.02 -9.68
CA ASN A 250 -24.63 5.93 -8.27
C ASN A 250 -23.39 6.16 -7.40
N ILE A 251 -23.46 7.11 -6.48
CA ILE A 251 -22.45 7.38 -5.45
C ILE A 251 -23.05 6.97 -4.10
N ARG A 252 -22.34 6.11 -3.37
CA ARG A 252 -22.80 5.58 -2.08
C ARG A 252 -21.96 6.13 -0.94
N SER A 253 -22.58 6.35 0.22
CA SER A 253 -21.88 6.65 1.46
C SER A 253 -22.75 6.28 2.65
N LYS A 254 -22.11 6.03 3.80
CA LYS A 254 -22.82 5.89 5.09
C LYS A 254 -23.16 7.25 5.71
N ASN A 255 -22.48 8.30 5.28
CA ASN A 255 -22.68 9.65 5.80
C ASN A 255 -23.80 10.34 5.01
N LYS A 256 -25.00 10.43 5.61
CA LYS A 256 -26.16 11.05 4.97
C LYS A 256 -25.93 12.52 4.64
N LYS A 257 -25.34 13.30 5.56
CA LYS A 257 -25.04 14.73 5.36
C LYS A 257 -24.11 14.96 4.17
N PHE A 258 -23.09 14.13 4.02
CA PHE A 258 -22.20 14.17 2.86
C PHE A 258 -22.94 13.86 1.53
N LEU A 259 -23.88 12.92 1.54
CA LEU A 259 -24.73 12.66 0.37
C LEU A 259 -25.67 13.83 0.07
N GLU A 260 -26.17 14.54 1.08
CA GLU A 260 -26.98 15.75 0.90
C GLU A 260 -26.16 16.87 0.23
N GLU A 261 -24.88 17.03 0.60
CA GLU A 261 -23.95 17.96 -0.06
C GLU A 261 -23.77 17.60 -1.54
N ILE A 262 -23.54 16.31 -1.87
CA ILE A 262 -23.41 15.83 -3.25
C ILE A 262 -24.71 16.08 -4.04
N TYR A 263 -25.86 15.76 -3.45
CA TYR A 263 -27.17 15.98 -4.06
C TYR A 263 -27.38 17.45 -4.38
N SER A 264 -27.06 18.33 -3.43
CA SER A 264 -27.21 19.79 -3.58
C SER A 264 -26.33 20.32 -4.71
N LEU A 265 -25.05 19.91 -4.76
CA LEU A 265 -24.13 20.26 -5.84
C LEU A 265 -24.65 19.86 -7.23
N LEU A 266 -25.27 18.69 -7.34
CA LEU A 266 -25.84 18.22 -8.60
C LEU A 266 -27.10 19.00 -8.99
N LYS A 267 -27.97 19.30 -8.02
CA LYS A 267 -29.21 20.06 -8.24
C LYS A 267 -28.94 21.51 -8.63
N GLU A 268 -27.95 22.16 -8.04
CA GLU A 268 -27.47 23.50 -8.44
C GLU A 268 -27.10 23.56 -9.93
N GLN A 269 -26.64 22.44 -10.48
CA GLN A 269 -26.27 22.32 -11.88
C GLN A 269 -27.35 21.66 -12.71
N ASN A 270 -28.61 21.65 -12.24
CA ASN A 270 -29.75 21.10 -12.95
C ASN A 270 -29.62 19.61 -13.35
N TYR A 271 -28.83 18.81 -12.64
CA TYR A 271 -28.87 17.36 -12.81
C TYR A 271 -30.13 16.79 -12.14
N PRO A 272 -30.86 15.86 -12.77
CA PRO A 272 -31.97 15.15 -12.14
C PRO A 272 -31.42 14.06 -11.20
N ALA A 273 -30.75 14.50 -10.13
CA ALA A 273 -30.26 13.63 -9.09
C ALA A 273 -31.42 13.12 -8.22
N TYR A 274 -31.29 11.89 -7.74
CA TYR A 274 -32.20 11.26 -6.81
C TYR A 274 -31.45 10.90 -5.54
N PHE A 275 -31.96 11.34 -4.40
CA PHE A 275 -31.39 11.09 -3.08
C PHE A 275 -32.12 9.95 -2.37
N SER A 276 -31.37 9.12 -1.66
CA SER A 276 -31.87 8.07 -0.75
C SER A 276 -30.92 7.96 0.44
N ASP A 277 -31.27 7.17 1.45
CA ASP A 277 -30.50 7.09 2.70
C ASP A 277 -29.02 6.70 2.53
N TRP A 278 -28.69 5.95 1.47
CA TRP A 278 -27.35 5.38 1.28
C TRP A 278 -26.71 5.75 -0.05
N ASN A 279 -27.39 6.54 -0.88
CA ASN A 279 -26.85 6.92 -2.18
C ASN A 279 -27.49 8.16 -2.81
N VAL A 280 -26.72 8.77 -3.71
CA VAL A 280 -27.18 9.74 -4.72
C VAL A 280 -27.02 9.11 -6.09
N SER A 281 -28.09 9.14 -6.89
CA SER A 281 -28.11 8.53 -8.23
C SER A 281 -28.54 9.50 -9.31
N ILE A 282 -27.98 9.32 -10.51
CA ILE A 282 -28.41 9.97 -11.76
C ILE A 282 -28.81 8.87 -12.72
N ARG A 283 -29.98 9.01 -13.33
CA ARG A 283 -30.65 7.93 -14.04
C ARG A 283 -30.97 8.31 -15.48
N GLY A 284 -30.95 7.31 -16.36
CA GLY A 284 -31.41 7.43 -17.73
C GLY A 284 -30.34 7.95 -18.70
N ILE A 285 -30.47 7.51 -19.95
CA ILE A 285 -29.46 7.65 -21.01
C ILE A 285 -28.98 9.09 -21.19
N LYS A 286 -29.93 10.04 -21.34
CA LYS A 286 -29.64 11.47 -21.53
C LYS A 286 -28.74 12.04 -20.43
N ASN A 287 -29.00 11.67 -19.18
CA ASN A 287 -28.28 12.22 -18.04
C ASN A 287 -26.91 11.57 -17.85
N ILE A 288 -26.75 10.30 -18.24
CA ILE A 288 -25.44 9.65 -18.26
C ILE A 288 -24.55 10.25 -19.34
N ASN A 289 -25.09 10.51 -20.54
CA ASN A 289 -24.34 11.21 -21.59
C ASN A 289 -23.89 12.59 -21.12
N ARG A 290 -24.82 13.37 -20.56
CA ARG A 290 -24.52 14.67 -19.97
C ARG A 290 -23.42 14.58 -18.90
N TRP A 291 -23.47 13.59 -18.01
CA TRP A 291 -22.42 13.39 -17.00
C TRP A 291 -21.07 13.19 -17.67
N PHE A 292 -20.97 12.33 -18.69
CA PHE A 292 -19.70 12.01 -19.33
C PHE A 292 -19.15 13.14 -20.20
N GLU A 293 -20.02 13.98 -20.76
CA GLU A 293 -19.65 15.20 -21.48
C GLU A 293 -19.12 16.29 -20.53
N ASP A 294 -19.78 16.50 -19.39
CA ASP A 294 -19.45 17.59 -18.47
C ASP A 294 -18.44 17.18 -17.37
N ILE A 295 -18.76 16.13 -16.62
CA ILE A 295 -17.98 15.67 -15.46
C ILE A 295 -16.95 14.61 -15.87
N GLY A 296 -17.35 13.60 -16.64
CA GLY A 296 -16.50 12.49 -17.07
C GLY A 296 -16.06 11.54 -15.95
N SER A 297 -15.01 10.76 -16.25
CA SER A 297 -14.33 9.83 -15.35
C SER A 297 -12.87 9.72 -15.78
N SER A 298 -11.95 9.61 -14.82
CA SER A 298 -10.53 9.34 -15.05
C SER A 298 -10.18 7.86 -14.83
N ASN A 299 -11.09 7.07 -14.24
CA ASN A 299 -10.89 5.64 -14.04
C ASN A 299 -11.38 4.84 -15.26
N SER A 300 -10.45 4.13 -15.92
CA SER A 300 -10.73 3.28 -17.09
C SER A 300 -11.90 2.30 -16.89
N ARG A 301 -12.14 1.84 -15.65
CA ARG A 301 -13.28 0.98 -15.32
C ARG A 301 -14.62 1.60 -15.70
N ASN A 302 -14.78 2.90 -15.42
CA ASN A 302 -16.03 3.62 -15.62
C ASN A 302 -16.14 4.09 -17.07
N THR A 303 -15.04 4.54 -17.68
CA THR A 303 -15.04 4.95 -19.09
C THR A 303 -15.31 3.77 -20.03
N LEU A 304 -14.71 2.61 -19.79
CA LEU A 304 -14.96 1.40 -20.59
C LEU A 304 -16.42 0.94 -20.49
N LYS A 305 -17.02 1.00 -19.30
CA LYS A 305 -18.47 0.71 -19.13
C LYS A 305 -19.33 1.66 -19.95
N TYR A 306 -19.02 2.95 -19.93
CA TYR A 306 -19.76 3.95 -20.68
C TYR A 306 -19.61 3.77 -22.19
N GLN A 307 -18.39 3.54 -22.68
CA GLN A 307 -18.12 3.25 -24.09
C GLN A 307 -18.86 1.98 -24.56
N TYR A 308 -18.85 0.92 -23.75
CA TYR A 308 -19.61 -0.29 -24.02
C TYR A 308 -21.11 0.04 -24.15
N PHE A 309 -21.65 0.82 -23.21
CA PHE A 309 -23.05 1.25 -23.27
C PHE A 309 -23.38 2.05 -24.53
N LEU A 310 -22.51 2.97 -24.96
CA LEU A 310 -22.73 3.73 -26.19
C LEU A 310 -22.83 2.82 -27.43
N LYS A 311 -21.99 1.77 -27.49
CA LYS A 311 -21.93 0.82 -28.59
C LYS A 311 -23.09 -0.16 -28.60
N HIS A 312 -23.42 -0.74 -27.45
CA HIS A 312 -24.36 -1.86 -27.35
C HIS A 312 -25.76 -1.48 -26.86
N LYS A 313 -25.94 -0.23 -26.40
CA LYS A 313 -27.18 0.26 -25.77
C LYS A 313 -27.63 -0.52 -24.53
N ASN A 314 -26.74 -1.32 -23.95
CA ASN A 314 -26.90 -1.98 -22.67
C ASN A 314 -25.57 -1.96 -21.88
N LEU A 315 -25.65 -2.13 -20.56
CA LEU A 315 -24.46 -2.23 -19.69
C LEU A 315 -24.12 -3.69 -19.40
N PRO A 316 -22.83 -4.06 -19.40
CA PRO A 316 -22.44 -5.43 -19.11
C PRO A 316 -22.64 -5.71 -17.61
N PRO A 317 -23.17 -6.89 -17.23
CA PRO A 317 -23.42 -7.23 -15.82
C PRO A 317 -22.12 -7.31 -15.00
N LYS A 318 -21.01 -7.67 -15.64
CA LYS A 318 -19.65 -7.64 -15.07
C LYS A 318 -18.71 -7.02 -16.09
N VAL A 319 -17.79 -6.17 -15.63
CA VAL A 319 -16.64 -5.75 -16.45
C VAL A 319 -15.67 -6.92 -16.43
N THR A 320 -15.75 -7.78 -17.44
CA THR A 320 -14.63 -8.64 -17.77
C THR A 320 -13.63 -7.77 -18.51
N GLN A 321 -12.37 -7.75 -18.05
CA GLN A 321 -11.28 -7.27 -18.89
C GLN A 321 -11.17 -8.26 -20.06
N GLY A 322 -11.98 -8.07 -21.10
CA GLY A 322 -11.65 -8.59 -22.42
C GLY A 322 -10.35 -7.92 -22.90
N PRO A 323 -9.70 -8.48 -23.93
CA PRO A 323 -8.58 -7.80 -24.57
C PRO A 323 -9.03 -6.37 -24.90
N VAL A 324 -8.24 -5.40 -24.43
CA VAL A 324 -8.46 -3.98 -24.69
C VAL A 324 -8.57 -3.84 -26.22
N LEU A 325 -9.75 -3.45 -26.70
CA LEU A 325 -10.01 -3.17 -28.11
C LEU A 325 -9.15 -1.99 -28.58
#